data_AF-A0A327T742-F1
#
_entry.id   AF-A0A327T742-F1
#
_cell.length_a   1.000
_cell.length_b   1.000
_cell.length_c   1.000
_cell.angle_alpha   90.00
_cell.angle_beta   90.00
_cell.angle_gamma   90.00
#
_symmetry.space_group_name_H-M   'P 1'
#
loop_
_entity.id
_entity.type
_entity.pdbx_description
1 polymer ?
#
loop_
_entity_poly.entity_id
_entity_poly.type
_entity_poly.pdbx_seq_one_letter_code
_entity_poly.pdbx_strand_id
1 'polypeptide(L)'
;MRIESEIVSAIQSRDFEKAKSLLQGGEKISKEVISQPNFTLPFSQVIKAKEFEIIDLWVADKTIETDIYEYDSFRNTIFETITRELPADEESITWLSGFLGKMDNLNDEIGDVTLLSYALENGADVKVIQCLIDAGCDVNYTNNAEQSLLYEVVNKRMMAPEKAIAYMEVLIDAGLDVNKANVVRETPLMVAINNNKVDYLDLLLENGADANVQDEKGKTAFTRAVIDQSSEKIYDKLAAYTTPDFDQVDESGNTLLSSYLSRLSNNSYISFLPKLLEAGADINQKAPHYDQQKSGLDWLAEKSFETLEIALETGKIEVNEPDDLGETILHKVCGYNSVLDEQKAKDIYKKVKLLIGAGADVNLVNSNEETPLMLASNNNIKIKTVQLLMSNSAK
;
A
#
# COMPACT_ATOMS: atom_id res chain seq x y z
N MET A 1 38.73 20.35 -33.61
CA MET A 1 37.76 19.97 -34.65
C MET A 1 37.51 18.48 -34.48
N ARG A 2 36.40 18.10 -33.86
CA ARG A 2 35.98 16.69 -33.89
C ARG A 2 35.50 16.43 -35.31
N ILE A 3 36.11 15.48 -36.00
CA ILE A 3 35.59 14.97 -37.27
C ILE A 3 34.28 14.30 -36.88
N GLU A 4 33.16 14.94 -37.20
CA GLU A 4 31.85 14.32 -37.09
C GLU A 4 31.88 13.15 -38.07
N SER A 5 31.64 11.93 -37.59
CA SER A 5 31.63 10.74 -38.44
C SER A 5 30.67 10.96 -39.60
N GLU A 6 31.07 10.62 -40.83
CA GLU A 6 30.21 10.80 -42.00
C GLU A 6 28.88 10.04 -41.86
N ILE A 7 28.88 8.91 -41.14
CA ILE A 7 27.69 8.15 -40.78
C ILE A 7 26.76 9.00 -39.91
N VAL A 8 27.31 9.69 -38.90
CA VAL A 8 26.53 10.56 -38.00
C VAL A 8 25.93 11.73 -38.75
N SER A 9 26.71 12.39 -39.62
CA SER A 9 26.20 13.49 -40.45
C SER A 9 25.12 13.03 -41.43
N ALA A 10 25.24 11.81 -41.98
CA ALA A 10 24.22 11.21 -42.85
C ALA A 10 22.90 10.96 -42.08
N ILE A 11 22.98 10.36 -40.89
CA ILE A 11 21.80 10.11 -40.02
C ILE A 11 21.15 11.44 -39.62
N GLN A 12 21.92 12.42 -39.18
CA GLN A 12 21.42 13.74 -38.80
C GLN A 12 20.70 14.45 -39.95
N SER A 13 21.19 14.25 -41.18
CA SER A 13 20.59 14.77 -42.42
C SER A 13 19.43 13.90 -42.96
N ARG A 14 19.10 12.79 -42.28
CA ARG A 14 18.11 11.77 -42.67
C ARG A 14 18.41 11.09 -44.00
N ASP A 15 19.68 11.01 -44.37
CA ASP A 15 20.16 10.23 -45.51
C ASP A 15 20.53 8.82 -45.04
N PHE A 16 19.51 8.03 -44.72
CA PHE A 16 19.68 6.69 -44.14
C PHE A 16 20.27 5.68 -45.13
N GLU A 17 20.01 5.85 -46.43
CA GLU A 17 20.64 5.04 -47.48
C GLU A 17 22.15 5.25 -47.52
N LYS A 18 22.62 6.51 -47.44
CA LYS A 18 24.04 6.79 -47.31
C LYS A 18 24.61 6.20 -46.03
N ALA A 19 23.93 6.36 -44.89
CA ALA A 19 24.38 5.81 -43.61
C ALA A 19 24.55 4.28 -43.67
N LYS A 20 23.56 3.56 -44.23
CA LYS A 20 23.62 2.10 -44.45
C LYS A 20 24.77 1.71 -45.37
N SER A 21 24.93 2.40 -46.50
CA SER A 21 26.01 2.10 -47.44
C SER A 21 27.40 2.27 -46.81
N LEU A 22 27.61 3.27 -45.95
CA LEU A 22 28.88 3.48 -45.25
C LEU A 22 29.15 2.36 -44.23
N LEU A 23 28.14 2.00 -43.43
CA LEU A 23 28.24 0.91 -42.44
C LEU A 23 28.50 -0.45 -43.11
N GLN A 24 27.76 -0.78 -44.17
CA GLN A 24 27.99 -2.00 -44.98
C GLN A 24 29.35 -1.98 -45.67
N GLY A 25 29.88 -0.79 -46.00
CA GLY A 25 31.23 -0.58 -46.52
C GLY A 25 32.35 -0.78 -45.48
N GLY A 26 32.01 -1.02 -44.21
CA GLY A 26 32.95 -1.27 -43.13
C GLY A 26 33.40 -0.02 -42.37
N GLU A 27 32.82 1.15 -42.65
CA GLU A 27 33.01 2.32 -41.79
C GLU A 27 32.36 2.10 -40.44
N LYS A 28 33.02 2.56 -39.37
CA LYS A 28 32.56 2.37 -37.99
C LYS A 28 32.46 3.68 -37.24
N ILE A 29 31.55 3.71 -36.27
CA ILE A 29 31.48 4.76 -35.24
C ILE A 29 32.13 4.21 -33.96
N SER A 30 32.90 5.03 -33.25
CA SER A 30 33.52 4.60 -32.00
C SER A 30 32.51 4.56 -30.84
N LYS A 31 32.75 3.69 -29.85
CA LYS A 31 31.94 3.61 -28.63
C LYS A 31 31.86 4.95 -27.89
N GLU A 32 32.94 5.74 -27.91
CA GLU A 32 32.98 7.07 -27.29
C GLU A 32 32.10 8.10 -28.00
N VAL A 33 31.74 7.87 -29.27
CA VAL A 33 30.84 8.77 -30.00
C VAL A 33 29.38 8.41 -29.71
N ILE A 34 29.04 7.12 -29.75
CA ILE A 34 27.66 6.65 -29.53
C ILE A 34 27.19 6.84 -28.08
N SER A 35 28.10 6.81 -27.11
CA SER A 35 27.77 7.06 -25.69
C SER A 35 27.65 8.54 -25.32
N GLN A 36 27.81 9.47 -26.27
CA GLN A 36 27.66 10.90 -25.97
C GLN A 36 26.18 11.31 -25.88
N PRO A 37 25.83 12.24 -24.97
CA PRO A 37 24.43 12.69 -24.82
C PRO A 37 23.78 13.25 -26.08
N ASN A 38 24.55 13.79 -27.03
CA ASN A 38 24.02 14.29 -28.30
C ASN A 38 23.68 13.17 -29.29
N PHE A 39 24.11 11.93 -29.03
CA PHE A 39 23.83 10.77 -29.88
C PHE A 39 22.41 10.21 -29.71
N THR A 40 21.72 10.57 -28.63
CA THR A 40 20.29 10.24 -28.45
C THR A 40 19.44 10.76 -29.62
N LEU A 41 19.84 11.86 -30.27
CA LEU A 41 19.14 12.37 -31.46
C LEU A 41 19.30 11.44 -32.69
N PRO A 42 20.52 11.04 -33.11
CA PRO A 42 20.70 9.98 -34.09
C PRO A 42 19.91 8.70 -33.79
N PHE A 43 19.93 8.21 -32.55
CA PHE A 43 19.10 7.05 -32.17
C PHE A 43 17.62 7.31 -32.40
N SER A 44 17.12 8.46 -31.94
CA SER A 44 15.73 8.88 -32.11
C SER A 44 15.32 8.91 -33.58
N GLN A 45 16.17 9.46 -34.45
CA GLN A 45 15.93 9.55 -35.89
C GLN A 45 15.83 8.17 -36.54
N VAL A 46 16.77 7.27 -36.22
CA VAL A 46 16.80 5.90 -36.74
C VAL A 46 15.58 5.10 -36.28
N ILE A 47 15.25 5.15 -34.98
CA ILE A 47 14.09 4.44 -34.41
C ILE A 47 12.78 4.95 -35.00
N LYS A 48 12.57 6.27 -35.05
CA LYS A 48 11.33 6.86 -35.59
C LYS A 48 11.16 6.63 -37.09
N ALA A 49 12.26 6.53 -37.83
CA ALA A 49 12.25 6.19 -39.25
C ALA A 49 12.16 4.67 -39.50
N LYS A 50 12.24 3.84 -38.45
CA LYS A 50 12.30 2.37 -38.52
C LYS A 50 13.47 1.85 -39.35
N GLU A 51 14.59 2.56 -39.34
CA GLU A 51 15.82 2.17 -40.03
C GLU A 51 16.61 1.18 -39.18
N PHE A 52 15.94 0.11 -38.73
CA PHE A 52 16.43 -0.85 -37.75
C PHE A 52 17.70 -1.60 -38.20
N GLU A 53 17.91 -1.74 -39.51
CA GLU A 53 19.12 -2.32 -40.08
C GLU A 53 20.38 -1.58 -39.63
N ILE A 54 20.31 -0.25 -39.46
CA ILE A 54 21.44 0.55 -38.95
C ILE A 54 21.82 0.10 -37.53
N ILE A 55 20.81 -0.17 -36.68
CA ILE A 55 21.02 -0.63 -35.31
C ILE A 55 21.60 -2.04 -35.32
N ASP A 56 21.07 -2.91 -36.18
CA ASP A 56 21.57 -4.29 -36.33
C ASP A 56 23.04 -4.32 -36.79
N LEU A 57 23.44 -3.41 -37.67
CA LEU A 57 24.84 -3.26 -38.09
C LEU A 57 25.73 -2.81 -36.94
N TRP A 58 25.26 -1.89 -36.08
CA TRP A 58 26.00 -1.47 -34.88
C TRP A 58 26.09 -2.56 -33.80
N VAL A 59 25.11 -3.45 -33.72
CA VAL A 59 25.22 -4.66 -32.88
C VAL A 59 26.25 -5.61 -33.48
N ALA A 60 26.19 -5.87 -34.80
CA ALA A 60 27.06 -6.81 -35.49
C ALA A 60 28.55 -6.40 -35.44
N ASP A 61 28.85 -5.10 -35.47
CA ASP A 61 30.21 -4.57 -35.43
C ASP A 61 30.73 -4.24 -34.01
N LYS A 62 29.89 -4.46 -32.99
CA LYS A 62 30.10 -4.22 -31.54
C LYS A 62 30.18 -2.75 -31.13
N THR A 63 29.64 -1.83 -31.92
CA THR A 63 29.47 -0.42 -31.52
C THR A 63 28.34 -0.28 -30.49
N ILE A 64 27.25 -1.03 -30.63
CA ILE A 64 26.27 -1.26 -29.54
C ILE A 64 26.67 -2.54 -28.82
N GLU A 65 26.75 -2.46 -27.49
CA GLU A 65 27.12 -3.58 -26.64
C GLU A 65 25.88 -4.44 -26.34
N THR A 66 26.05 -5.75 -26.35
CA THR A 66 24.99 -6.73 -26.05
C THR A 66 25.04 -7.20 -24.60
N ASP A 67 26.13 -6.89 -23.91
CA ASP A 67 26.30 -7.05 -22.48
C ASP A 67 25.80 -5.79 -21.75
N ILE A 68 24.67 -5.89 -21.04
CA ILE A 68 24.07 -4.80 -20.24
C ILE A 68 25.03 -4.31 -19.14
N TYR A 69 25.84 -5.21 -18.56
CA TYR A 69 26.74 -4.89 -17.45
C TYR A 69 27.92 -3.98 -17.85
N GLU A 70 28.25 -3.92 -19.15
CA GLU A 70 29.27 -3.01 -19.68
C GLU A 70 28.82 -1.53 -19.71
N TYR A 71 27.54 -1.23 -19.45
CA TYR A 71 27.01 0.13 -19.43
C TYR A 71 27.06 0.75 -18.02
N ASP A 72 27.54 1.99 -17.93
CA ASP A 72 27.48 2.79 -16.69
C ASP A 72 26.04 3.25 -16.35
N SER A 73 25.17 3.35 -17.36
CA SER A 73 23.77 3.78 -17.23
C SER A 73 22.99 3.46 -18.51
N PHE A 74 21.68 3.22 -18.41
CA PHE A 74 20.80 3.22 -19.58
C PHE A 74 20.64 4.60 -20.24
N ARG A 75 20.99 5.70 -19.55
CA ARG A 75 20.89 7.05 -20.12
C ARG A 75 21.89 7.27 -21.25
N ASN A 76 21.45 7.97 -22.29
CA ASN A 76 22.18 8.24 -23.54
C ASN A 76 22.53 6.97 -24.33
N THR A 77 21.81 5.87 -24.11
CA THR A 77 21.97 4.63 -24.86
C THR A 77 20.81 4.39 -25.82
N ILE A 78 20.95 3.35 -26.65
CA ILE A 78 19.84 2.88 -27.47
C ILE A 78 18.64 2.45 -26.61
N PHE A 79 18.86 1.88 -25.42
CA PHE A 79 17.80 1.42 -24.52
C PHE A 79 16.91 2.58 -24.04
N GLU A 80 17.50 3.73 -23.66
CA GLU A 80 16.72 4.95 -23.38
C GLU A 80 15.82 5.31 -24.55
N THR A 81 16.36 5.32 -25.75
CA THR A 81 15.58 5.72 -26.93
C THR A 81 14.48 4.70 -27.25
N ILE A 82 14.77 3.40 -27.16
CA ILE A 82 13.78 2.31 -27.32
C ILE A 82 12.64 2.49 -26.34
N THR A 83 12.93 2.61 -25.04
CA THR A 83 11.91 2.72 -23.99
C THR A 83 11.04 3.96 -24.12
N ARG A 84 11.54 5.06 -24.71
CA ARG A 84 10.83 6.33 -24.78
C ARG A 84 10.12 6.56 -26.10
N GLU A 85 10.63 6.01 -27.20
CA GLU A 85 10.26 6.45 -28.54
C GLU A 85 9.97 5.33 -29.54
N LEU A 86 10.22 4.05 -29.21
CA LEU A 86 9.93 2.96 -30.13
C LEU A 86 8.41 2.89 -30.42
N PRO A 87 7.98 2.93 -31.70
CA PRO A 87 6.57 2.76 -32.05
C PRO A 87 6.02 1.39 -31.62
N ALA A 88 4.77 1.34 -31.17
CA ALA A 88 4.12 0.10 -30.72
C ALA A 88 3.39 -0.66 -31.84
N ASP A 89 3.93 -0.61 -33.06
CA ASP A 89 3.42 -1.34 -34.22
C ASP A 89 4.13 -2.70 -34.40
N GLU A 90 3.50 -3.58 -35.17
CA GLU A 90 3.95 -4.97 -35.37
C GLU A 90 5.40 -5.07 -35.86
N GLU A 91 5.79 -4.21 -36.81
CA GLU A 91 7.14 -4.15 -37.36
C GLU A 91 8.17 -3.82 -36.28
N SER A 92 7.89 -2.79 -35.46
CA SER A 92 8.79 -2.32 -34.42
C SER A 92 8.93 -3.33 -33.27
N ILE A 93 7.83 -4.00 -32.88
CA ILE A 93 7.84 -5.04 -31.85
C ILE A 93 8.53 -6.32 -32.35
N THR A 94 8.33 -6.69 -33.61
CA THR A 94 9.04 -7.83 -34.24
C THR A 94 10.53 -7.59 -34.26
N TRP A 95 10.96 -6.37 -34.64
CA TRP A 95 12.37 -6.00 -34.58
C TRP A 95 12.90 -6.04 -33.14
N LEU A 96 12.18 -5.44 -32.17
CA LEU A 96 12.60 -5.43 -30.78
C LEU A 96 12.81 -6.85 -30.24
N SER A 97 11.90 -7.78 -30.54
CA SER A 97 12.06 -9.19 -30.15
C SER A 97 13.34 -9.81 -30.71
N GLY A 98 13.63 -9.58 -31.99
CA GLY A 98 14.88 -10.04 -32.62
C GLY A 98 16.14 -9.35 -32.08
N PHE A 99 16.04 -8.07 -31.71
CA PHE A 99 17.12 -7.32 -31.07
C PHE A 99 17.42 -7.85 -29.66
N LEU A 100 16.39 -8.06 -28.84
CA LEU A 100 16.53 -8.62 -27.49
C LEU A 100 17.10 -10.05 -27.51
N GLY A 101 16.76 -10.85 -28.51
CA GLY A 101 17.33 -12.19 -28.69
C GLY A 101 18.83 -12.24 -29.00
N LYS A 102 19.47 -11.09 -29.24
CA LYS A 102 20.93 -10.96 -29.42
C LYS A 102 21.66 -10.54 -28.13
N MET A 103 20.93 -10.20 -27.07
CA MET A 103 21.50 -9.70 -25.81
C MET A 103 22.11 -10.85 -25.00
N ASP A 104 23.25 -10.61 -24.37
CA ASP A 104 23.98 -11.62 -23.61
C ASP A 104 23.40 -11.84 -22.20
N ASN A 105 22.86 -10.77 -21.59
CA ASN A 105 22.40 -10.73 -20.20
C ASN A 105 21.27 -9.70 -19.97
N LEU A 106 20.08 -9.99 -20.50
CA LEU A 106 18.88 -9.12 -20.38
C LEU A 106 18.46 -8.78 -18.94
N ASN A 107 18.87 -9.60 -17.97
CA ASN A 107 18.46 -9.51 -16.57
C ASN A 107 19.48 -8.85 -15.66
N ASP A 108 20.66 -8.49 -16.18
CA ASP A 108 21.65 -7.76 -15.39
C ASP A 108 21.14 -6.34 -15.08
N GLU A 109 21.57 -5.85 -13.92
CA GLU A 109 21.19 -4.55 -13.40
C GLU A 109 22.33 -3.52 -13.51
N ILE A 110 21.96 -2.29 -13.90
CA ILE A 110 22.86 -1.14 -13.87
C ILE A 110 22.46 -0.24 -12.71
N GLY A 111 23.22 -0.29 -11.63
CA GLY A 111 22.94 0.50 -10.43
C GLY A 111 21.55 0.20 -9.87
N ASP A 112 21.21 -1.09 -9.73
CA ASP A 112 19.96 -1.57 -9.13
C ASP A 112 18.69 -1.36 -10.00
N VAL A 113 18.91 -1.24 -11.31
CA VAL A 113 17.85 -1.07 -12.30
C VAL A 113 18.07 -2.06 -13.43
N THR A 114 17.10 -2.95 -13.66
CA THR A 114 17.07 -3.82 -14.84
C THR A 114 16.50 -3.07 -16.05
N LEU A 115 16.69 -3.60 -17.26
CA LEU A 115 16.09 -3.01 -18.47
C LEU A 115 14.56 -2.93 -18.36
N LEU A 116 13.93 -3.94 -17.76
CA LEU A 116 12.48 -3.97 -17.53
C LEU A 116 12.03 -2.90 -16.54
N SER A 117 12.70 -2.77 -15.38
CA SER A 117 12.42 -1.68 -14.41
C SER A 117 12.59 -0.30 -15.06
N TYR A 118 13.67 -0.11 -15.83
CA TYR A 118 13.93 1.14 -16.55
C TYR A 118 12.83 1.48 -17.58
N ALA A 119 12.33 0.48 -18.30
CA ALA A 119 11.23 0.66 -19.25
C ALA A 119 9.91 1.05 -18.56
N LEU A 120 9.58 0.42 -17.44
CA LEU A 120 8.43 0.79 -16.61
C LEU A 120 8.57 2.22 -16.07
N GLU A 121 9.78 2.59 -15.61
CA GLU A 121 10.05 3.90 -15.03
C GLU A 121 9.89 5.04 -16.05
N ASN A 122 10.39 4.83 -17.27
CA ASN A 122 10.29 5.79 -18.36
C ASN A 122 8.89 5.84 -19.00
N GLY A 123 8.01 4.91 -18.63
CA GLY A 123 6.70 4.82 -19.22
C GLY A 123 6.77 4.38 -20.68
N ALA A 124 7.44 3.26 -20.98
CA ALA A 124 7.39 2.64 -22.30
C ALA A 124 5.96 2.25 -22.73
N ASP A 125 5.76 1.92 -24.01
CA ASP A 125 4.47 1.36 -24.42
C ASP A 125 4.26 -0.02 -23.78
N VAL A 126 3.01 -0.38 -23.45
CA VAL A 126 2.69 -1.68 -22.83
C VAL A 126 3.14 -2.84 -23.71
N LYS A 127 3.11 -2.70 -25.05
CA LYS A 127 3.62 -3.74 -25.96
C LYS A 127 5.15 -3.88 -25.90
N VAL A 128 5.87 -2.81 -25.59
CA VAL A 128 7.32 -2.87 -25.36
C VAL A 128 7.61 -3.60 -24.05
N ILE A 129 6.84 -3.33 -23.00
CA ILE A 129 6.93 -4.07 -21.72
C ILE A 129 6.65 -5.56 -21.95
N GLN A 130 5.56 -5.90 -22.65
CA GLN A 130 5.24 -7.30 -22.97
C GLN A 130 6.36 -7.96 -23.78
N CYS A 131 6.93 -7.28 -24.77
CA CYS A 131 8.03 -7.82 -25.58
C CYS A 131 9.29 -8.08 -24.74
N LEU A 132 9.61 -7.21 -23.77
CA LEU A 132 10.71 -7.44 -22.82
C LEU A 132 10.47 -8.69 -21.96
N ILE A 133 9.24 -8.85 -21.45
CA ILE A 133 8.85 -10.04 -20.66
C ILE A 133 8.91 -11.31 -21.51
N ASP A 134 8.36 -11.28 -22.73
CA ASP A 134 8.38 -12.41 -23.66
C ASP A 134 9.80 -12.80 -24.07
N ALA A 135 10.74 -11.84 -24.08
CA ALA A 135 12.17 -12.08 -24.31
C ALA A 135 12.91 -12.68 -23.09
N GLY A 136 12.23 -12.83 -21.94
CA GLY A 136 12.78 -13.46 -20.74
C GLY A 136 13.30 -12.49 -19.69
N CYS A 137 12.89 -11.22 -19.72
CA CYS A 137 13.15 -10.31 -18.61
C CYS A 137 12.47 -10.81 -17.32
N ASP A 138 13.21 -10.84 -16.21
CA ASP A 138 12.73 -11.33 -14.91
C ASP A 138 11.74 -10.33 -14.28
N VAL A 139 10.48 -10.76 -14.19
CA VAL A 139 9.42 -9.98 -13.55
C VAL A 139 9.48 -9.99 -12.03
N ASN A 140 10.20 -10.95 -11.44
CA ASN A 140 10.34 -11.10 -9.99
C ASN A 140 11.57 -10.37 -9.42
N TYR A 141 12.28 -9.61 -10.26
CA TYR A 141 13.37 -8.74 -9.81
C TYR A 141 12.91 -7.82 -8.69
N THR A 142 13.78 -7.66 -7.69
CA THR A 142 13.65 -6.64 -6.66
C THR A 142 14.93 -5.86 -6.54
N ASN A 143 14.81 -4.55 -6.36
CA ASN A 143 15.94 -3.68 -6.12
C ASN A 143 16.53 -3.90 -4.70
N ASN A 144 17.59 -3.18 -4.31
CA ASN A 144 18.27 -3.29 -3.02
C ASN A 144 17.38 -2.93 -1.81
N ALA A 145 16.28 -2.21 -2.04
CA ALA A 145 15.25 -1.97 -1.03
C ALA A 145 14.16 -3.06 -1.04
N GLU A 146 14.41 -4.18 -1.70
CA GLU A 146 13.48 -5.29 -1.97
C GLU A 146 12.17 -4.84 -2.64
N GLN A 147 12.17 -3.70 -3.32
CA GLN A 147 10.99 -3.23 -4.03
C GLN A 147 10.86 -4.02 -5.33
N SER A 148 9.73 -4.71 -5.49
CA SER A 148 9.39 -5.40 -6.74
C SER A 148 9.01 -4.40 -7.84
N LEU A 149 8.99 -4.88 -9.09
CA LEU A 149 8.48 -4.09 -10.21
C LEU A 149 7.04 -3.59 -9.96
N LEU A 150 6.21 -4.42 -9.32
CA LEU A 150 4.85 -4.02 -8.93
C LEU A 150 4.86 -2.88 -7.91
N TYR A 151 5.74 -2.93 -6.90
CA TYR A 151 5.94 -1.81 -5.97
C TYR A 151 6.30 -0.53 -6.73
N GLU A 152 7.23 -0.58 -7.67
CA GLU A 152 7.69 0.58 -8.43
C GLU A 152 6.55 1.23 -9.24
N VAL A 153 5.75 0.42 -9.95
CA VAL A 153 4.58 0.86 -10.71
C VAL A 153 3.54 1.50 -9.77
N VAL A 154 3.21 0.82 -8.67
CA VAL A 154 2.22 1.31 -7.70
C VAL A 154 2.71 2.57 -6.99
N ASN A 155 4.01 2.73 -6.72
CA ASN A 155 4.56 3.89 -6.03
C ASN A 155 4.76 5.12 -6.94
N LYS A 156 4.77 4.95 -8.28
CA LYS A 156 5.05 6.05 -9.21
C LYS A 156 3.95 7.12 -9.15
N ARG A 157 4.32 8.34 -8.76
CA ARG A 157 3.36 9.46 -8.56
C ARG A 157 2.79 10.05 -9.85
N MET A 158 3.60 10.09 -10.91
CA MET A 158 3.28 10.82 -12.15
C MET A 158 2.84 9.90 -13.30
N MET A 159 2.42 8.67 -12.99
CA MET A 159 1.90 7.72 -13.97
C MET A 159 0.38 7.80 -14.03
N ALA A 160 -0.18 7.88 -15.24
CA ALA A 160 -1.62 7.84 -15.45
C ALA A 160 -2.20 6.50 -14.93
N PRO A 161 -3.34 6.49 -14.22
CA PRO A 161 -3.93 5.27 -13.66
C PRO A 161 -4.10 4.14 -14.68
N GLU A 162 -4.55 4.45 -15.90
CA GLU A 162 -4.80 3.48 -16.96
C GLU A 162 -3.51 2.79 -17.39
N LYS A 163 -2.40 3.54 -17.42
CA LYS A 163 -1.08 3.01 -17.78
C LYS A 163 -0.51 2.14 -16.67
N ALA A 164 -0.65 2.57 -15.42
CA ALA A 164 -0.23 1.78 -14.26
C ALA A 164 -1.01 0.47 -14.20
N ILE A 165 -2.33 0.50 -14.42
CA ILE A 165 -3.19 -0.69 -14.49
C ILE A 165 -2.71 -1.64 -15.58
N ALA A 166 -2.49 -1.16 -16.80
CA ALA A 166 -2.00 -2.01 -17.89
C ALA A 166 -0.62 -2.64 -17.60
N TYR A 167 0.26 -1.92 -16.89
CA TYR A 167 1.53 -2.50 -16.43
C TYR A 167 1.33 -3.57 -15.35
N MET A 168 0.46 -3.32 -14.37
CA MET A 168 0.15 -4.29 -13.33
C MET A 168 -0.45 -5.56 -13.93
N GLU A 169 -1.39 -5.45 -14.87
CA GLU A 169 -1.99 -6.59 -15.59
C GLU A 169 -0.91 -7.44 -16.26
N VAL A 170 -0.06 -6.83 -17.08
CA VAL A 170 1.02 -7.54 -17.80
C VAL A 170 2.02 -8.20 -16.84
N LEU A 171 2.40 -7.54 -15.75
CA LEU A 171 3.32 -8.11 -14.77
C LEU A 171 2.69 -9.26 -13.98
N ILE A 172 1.42 -9.14 -13.59
CA ILE A 172 0.68 -10.18 -12.86
C ILE A 172 0.45 -11.41 -13.75
N ASP A 173 0.06 -11.20 -15.01
CA ASP A 173 -0.13 -12.28 -15.99
C ASP A 173 1.17 -13.05 -16.26
N ALA A 174 2.32 -12.39 -16.09
CA ALA A 174 3.65 -13.00 -16.18
C ALA A 174 4.08 -13.77 -14.91
N GLY A 175 3.24 -13.83 -13.88
CA GLY A 175 3.48 -14.61 -12.66
C GLY A 175 4.28 -13.88 -11.58
N LEU A 176 4.24 -12.54 -11.55
CA LEU A 176 4.80 -11.74 -10.47
C LEU A 176 4.10 -12.02 -9.13
N ASP A 177 4.85 -12.07 -8.03
CA ASP A 177 4.28 -12.15 -6.67
C ASP A 177 3.65 -10.82 -6.22
N VAL A 178 2.32 -10.75 -6.24
CA VAL A 178 1.53 -9.57 -5.86
C VAL A 178 1.76 -9.11 -4.41
N ASN A 179 2.23 -10.02 -3.54
CA ASN A 179 2.46 -9.77 -2.12
C ASN A 179 3.92 -9.50 -1.78
N LYS A 180 4.84 -9.49 -2.76
CA LYS A 180 6.26 -9.27 -2.52
C LYS A 180 6.48 -7.92 -1.83
N ALA A 181 6.83 -8.01 -0.55
CA ALA A 181 7.05 -6.85 0.31
C ALA A 181 8.49 -6.33 0.18
N ASN A 182 8.66 -5.03 0.44
CA ASN A 182 9.98 -4.39 0.49
C ASN A 182 10.70 -4.67 1.83
N VAL A 183 11.89 -4.06 2.03
CA VAL A 183 12.72 -4.27 3.25
C VAL A 183 12.03 -3.92 4.57
N VAL A 184 11.03 -3.02 4.56
CA VAL A 184 10.22 -2.68 5.75
C VAL A 184 8.90 -3.47 5.79
N ARG A 185 8.84 -4.58 5.04
CA ARG A 185 7.70 -5.48 4.90
C ARG A 185 6.42 -4.79 4.38
N GLU A 186 6.55 -3.65 3.69
CA GLU A 186 5.41 -2.99 3.07
C GLU A 186 5.05 -3.66 1.74
N THR A 187 3.79 -4.09 1.60
CA THR A 187 3.27 -4.75 0.38
C THR A 187 2.79 -3.73 -0.66
N PRO A 188 2.70 -4.09 -1.95
CA PRO A 188 2.15 -3.20 -2.98
C PRO A 188 0.74 -2.69 -2.65
N LEU A 189 -0.11 -3.51 -2.04
CA LEU A 189 -1.45 -3.10 -1.58
C LEU A 189 -1.40 -1.98 -0.54
N MET A 190 -0.47 -2.07 0.42
CA MET A 190 -0.25 -1.02 1.42
C MET A 190 0.23 0.29 0.80
N VAL A 191 1.14 0.22 -0.19
CA VAL A 191 1.64 1.39 -0.92
C VAL A 191 0.51 2.08 -1.69
N ALA A 192 -0.36 1.30 -2.34
CA ALA A 192 -1.52 1.84 -3.05
C ALA A 192 -2.44 2.62 -2.09
N ILE A 193 -2.72 2.07 -0.90
CA ILE A 193 -3.52 2.74 0.14
C ILE A 193 -2.83 4.01 0.63
N ASN A 194 -1.54 3.98 0.95
CA ASN A 194 -0.78 5.13 1.44
C ASN A 194 -0.73 6.28 0.42
N ASN A 195 -0.65 5.95 -0.87
CA ASN A 195 -0.66 6.91 -1.97
C ASN A 195 -2.07 7.28 -2.45
N ASN A 196 -3.14 6.83 -1.77
CA ASN A 196 -4.54 7.05 -2.13
C ASN A 196 -4.90 6.61 -3.58
N LYS A 197 -4.27 5.53 -4.05
CA LYS A 197 -4.47 4.93 -5.36
C LYS A 197 -5.59 3.89 -5.31
N VAL A 198 -6.78 4.35 -4.95
CA VAL A 198 -7.95 3.47 -4.69
C VAL A 198 -8.34 2.64 -5.91
N ASP A 199 -8.09 3.15 -7.11
CA ASP A 199 -8.41 2.46 -8.37
C ASP A 199 -7.51 1.23 -8.62
N TYR A 200 -6.40 1.08 -7.89
CA TYR A 200 -5.50 -0.06 -8.04
C TYR A 200 -5.90 -1.22 -7.13
N LEU A 201 -6.72 -0.97 -6.10
CA LEU A 201 -7.01 -1.96 -5.07
C LEU A 201 -7.78 -3.14 -5.63
N ASP A 202 -8.75 -2.92 -6.51
CA ASP A 202 -9.55 -4.01 -7.07
C ASP A 202 -8.66 -4.99 -7.83
N LEU A 203 -7.81 -4.49 -8.74
CA LEU A 203 -6.89 -5.34 -9.48
C LEU A 203 -5.94 -6.12 -8.57
N LEU A 204 -5.36 -5.48 -7.56
CA LEU A 204 -4.45 -6.15 -6.62
C LEU A 204 -5.18 -7.24 -5.81
N LEU A 205 -6.37 -6.94 -5.29
CA LEU A 205 -7.15 -7.86 -4.46
C LEU A 205 -7.71 -9.03 -5.27
N GLU A 206 -8.21 -8.78 -6.49
CA GLU A 206 -8.67 -9.83 -7.43
C GLU A 206 -7.55 -10.83 -7.77
N ASN A 207 -6.31 -10.36 -7.77
CA ASN A 207 -5.12 -11.18 -8.03
C ASN A 207 -4.42 -11.68 -6.76
N GLY A 208 -5.10 -11.66 -5.61
CA GLY A 208 -4.64 -12.34 -4.39
C GLY A 208 -3.75 -11.52 -3.48
N ALA A 209 -3.77 -10.18 -3.58
CA ALA A 209 -3.13 -9.34 -2.57
C ALA A 209 -3.77 -9.56 -1.19
N ASP A 210 -2.95 -9.86 -0.19
CA ASP A 210 -3.39 -10.17 1.17
C ASP A 210 -3.42 -8.89 2.03
N ALA A 211 -4.62 -8.52 2.46
CA ALA A 211 -4.87 -7.34 3.29
C ALA A 211 -4.42 -7.49 4.76
N ASN A 212 -4.10 -8.71 5.20
CA ASN A 212 -3.70 -9.04 6.58
C ASN A 212 -2.18 -9.24 6.74
N VAL A 213 -1.38 -9.05 5.68
CA VAL A 213 0.08 -9.00 5.84
C VAL A 213 0.45 -7.82 6.75
N GLN A 214 1.38 -8.04 7.66
CA GLN A 214 1.93 -7.00 8.53
C GLN A 214 3.25 -6.46 7.99
N ASP A 215 3.38 -5.13 8.00
CA ASP A 215 4.66 -4.46 7.81
C ASP A 215 5.57 -4.55 9.04
N GLU A 216 6.74 -3.93 9.01
CA GLU A 216 7.72 -3.95 10.11
C GLU A 216 7.14 -3.38 11.42
N LYS A 217 6.14 -2.49 11.34
CA LYS A 217 5.46 -1.89 12.51
C LYS A 217 4.23 -2.68 12.93
N GLY A 218 3.98 -3.84 12.32
CA GLY A 218 2.80 -4.65 12.56
C GLY A 218 1.51 -4.06 11.95
N LYS A 219 1.59 -3.08 11.05
CA LYS A 219 0.40 -2.51 10.40
C LYS A 219 -0.02 -3.32 9.19
N THR A 220 -1.32 -3.55 9.06
CA THR A 220 -1.95 -4.20 7.89
C THR A 220 -2.53 -3.19 6.91
N ALA A 221 -3.08 -3.66 5.79
CA ALA A 221 -3.84 -2.81 4.88
C ALA A 221 -5.11 -2.25 5.55
N PHE A 222 -5.77 -3.05 6.40
CA PHE A 222 -6.90 -2.59 7.22
C PHE A 222 -6.49 -1.52 8.22
N THR A 223 -5.34 -1.68 8.89
CA THR A 223 -4.81 -0.63 9.79
C THR A 223 -4.58 0.67 9.03
N ARG A 224 -4.00 0.64 7.82
CA ARG A 224 -3.84 1.86 7.00
C ARG A 224 -5.18 2.48 6.61
N ALA A 225 -6.14 1.67 6.18
CA ALA A 225 -7.47 2.13 5.76
C ALA A 225 -8.23 2.84 6.88
N VAL A 226 -8.24 2.25 8.07
CA VAL A 226 -8.96 2.76 9.23
C VAL A 226 -8.13 3.85 9.92
N ILE A 227 -6.93 3.54 10.39
CA ILE A 227 -6.16 4.39 11.29
C ILE A 227 -5.45 5.55 10.58
N ASP A 228 -4.87 5.31 9.40
CA ASP A 228 -4.03 6.31 8.72
C ASP A 228 -4.83 7.13 7.70
N GLN A 229 -5.76 6.50 6.98
CA GLN A 229 -6.57 7.15 5.94
C GLN A 229 -8.01 7.50 6.39
N SER A 230 -8.52 6.85 7.45
CA SER A 230 -9.92 7.00 7.88
C SER A 230 -10.93 6.88 6.74
N SER A 231 -10.69 5.95 5.81
CA SER A 231 -11.42 5.82 4.55
C SER A 231 -12.29 4.57 4.54
N GLU A 232 -13.59 4.75 4.74
CA GLU A 232 -14.56 3.65 4.64
C GLU A 232 -14.56 3.02 3.25
N LYS A 233 -14.37 3.82 2.19
CA LYS A 233 -14.27 3.30 0.82
C LYS A 233 -13.15 2.28 0.68
N ILE A 234 -11.98 2.53 1.29
CA ILE A 234 -10.85 1.60 1.25
C ILE A 234 -11.15 0.38 2.11
N TYR A 235 -11.67 0.57 3.33
CA TYR A 235 -12.04 -0.53 4.21
C TYR A 235 -13.07 -1.47 3.55
N ASP A 236 -14.13 -0.93 2.95
CA ASP A 236 -15.19 -1.70 2.31
C ASP A 236 -14.66 -2.49 1.10
N LYS A 237 -13.69 -1.93 0.36
CA LYS A 237 -12.99 -2.67 -0.70
C LYS A 237 -12.20 -3.84 -0.14
N LEU A 238 -11.40 -3.63 0.91
CA LEU A 238 -10.64 -4.72 1.53
C LEU A 238 -11.58 -5.80 2.12
N ALA A 239 -12.63 -5.37 2.81
CA ALA A 239 -13.62 -6.22 3.46
C ALA A 239 -14.46 -7.06 2.47
N ALA A 240 -14.51 -6.67 1.19
CA ALA A 240 -15.16 -7.45 0.15
C ALA A 240 -14.38 -8.73 -0.23
N TYR A 241 -13.07 -8.80 0.06
CA TYR A 241 -12.20 -9.93 -0.29
C TYR A 241 -11.81 -10.76 0.92
N THR A 242 -11.64 -10.14 2.09
CA THR A 242 -11.23 -10.84 3.32
C THR A 242 -11.69 -10.08 4.56
N THR A 243 -11.69 -10.74 5.71
CA THR A 243 -11.97 -10.12 7.01
C THR A 243 -10.66 -9.70 7.67
N PRO A 244 -10.62 -8.57 8.41
CA PRO A 244 -9.45 -8.23 9.21
C PRO A 244 -9.09 -9.35 10.18
N ASP A 245 -7.81 -9.69 10.26
CA ASP A 245 -7.29 -10.54 11.34
C ASP A 245 -7.20 -9.69 12.63
N PHE A 246 -8.21 -9.81 13.49
CA PHE A 246 -8.33 -9.00 14.71
C PHE A 246 -7.35 -9.40 15.82
N ASP A 247 -6.74 -10.58 15.73
CA ASP A 247 -5.77 -11.06 16.71
C ASP A 247 -4.37 -10.47 16.49
N GLN A 248 -4.12 -9.91 15.30
CA GLN A 248 -2.86 -9.26 14.99
C GLN A 248 -2.68 -7.96 15.78
N VAL A 249 -1.43 -7.74 16.21
CA VAL A 249 -1.03 -6.56 16.97
C VAL A 249 0.10 -5.81 16.29
N ASP A 250 0.09 -4.48 16.42
CA ASP A 250 1.18 -3.62 15.99
C ASP A 250 2.43 -3.77 16.89
N GLU A 251 3.52 -3.07 16.56
CA GLU A 251 4.76 -3.06 17.36
C GLU A 251 4.58 -2.63 18.83
N SER A 252 3.48 -1.95 19.14
CA SER A 252 3.10 -1.50 20.48
C SER A 252 2.13 -2.45 21.19
N GLY A 253 1.76 -3.57 20.55
CA GLY A 253 0.81 -4.54 21.09
C GLY A 253 -0.66 -4.15 20.90
N ASN A 254 -0.98 -3.18 20.04
CA ASN A 254 -2.35 -2.76 19.78
C ASN A 254 -2.98 -3.54 18.64
N THR A 255 -4.22 -3.97 18.83
CA THR A 255 -5.06 -4.52 17.76
C THR A 255 -5.59 -3.39 16.88
N LEU A 256 -6.23 -3.75 15.76
CA LEU A 256 -6.95 -2.77 14.93
C LEU A 256 -8.02 -2.03 15.74
N LEU A 257 -8.81 -2.75 16.55
CA LEU A 257 -9.88 -2.17 17.36
C LEU A 257 -9.34 -1.26 18.46
N SER A 258 -8.29 -1.66 19.18
CA SER A 258 -7.72 -0.82 20.24
C SER A 258 -7.05 0.43 19.69
N SER A 259 -6.34 0.31 18.55
CA SER A 259 -5.77 1.45 17.82
C SER A 259 -6.87 2.42 17.36
N TYR A 260 -7.98 1.89 16.86
CA TYR A 260 -9.13 2.67 16.42
C TYR A 260 -9.78 3.41 17.59
N LEU A 261 -10.12 2.70 18.66
CA LEU A 261 -10.80 3.26 19.84
C LEU A 261 -9.91 4.30 20.54
N SER A 262 -8.61 4.06 20.68
CA SER A 262 -7.71 5.03 21.33
C SER A 262 -7.72 6.39 20.61
N ARG A 263 -7.77 6.40 19.26
CA ARG A 263 -7.78 7.62 18.42
C ARG A 263 -9.16 8.21 18.17
N LEU A 264 -10.23 7.47 18.48
CA LEU A 264 -11.61 7.92 18.27
C LEU A 264 -11.89 9.21 19.06
N SER A 265 -12.09 10.31 18.34
CA SER A 265 -12.33 11.65 18.89
C SER A 265 -13.37 12.47 18.14
N ASN A 266 -13.83 12.01 16.96
CA ASN A 266 -14.82 12.69 16.12
C ASN A 266 -15.92 11.72 15.64
N ASN A 267 -17.08 12.27 15.27
CA ASN A 267 -18.25 11.48 14.87
C ASN A 267 -18.12 10.85 13.47
N SER A 268 -17.36 11.44 12.53
CA SER A 268 -17.22 10.86 11.18
C SER A 268 -16.41 9.56 11.18
N TYR A 269 -15.60 9.34 12.21
CA TYR A 269 -14.80 8.13 12.36
C TYR A 269 -15.53 7.03 13.14
N ILE A 270 -16.64 7.37 13.81
CA ILE A 270 -17.41 6.43 14.67
C ILE A 270 -18.05 5.29 13.89
N SER A 271 -18.25 5.47 12.58
CA SER A 271 -18.88 4.52 11.67
C SER A 271 -18.08 3.23 11.46
N PHE A 272 -16.77 3.24 11.72
CA PHE A 272 -15.98 2.01 11.73
C PHE A 272 -16.31 1.10 12.90
N LEU A 273 -16.74 1.63 14.05
CA LEU A 273 -17.02 0.82 15.24
C LEU A 273 -18.01 -0.32 14.96
N PRO A 274 -19.21 -0.09 14.40
CA PRO A 274 -20.12 -1.18 14.07
C PRO A 274 -19.51 -2.12 13.03
N LYS A 275 -18.83 -1.60 12.00
CA LYS A 275 -18.19 -2.42 10.96
C LYS A 275 -17.16 -3.40 11.54
N LEU A 276 -16.32 -2.95 12.48
CA LEU A 276 -15.30 -3.78 13.11
C LEU A 276 -15.93 -4.83 14.05
N LEU A 277 -16.91 -4.43 14.88
CA LEU A 277 -17.58 -5.35 15.81
C LEU A 277 -18.41 -6.41 15.07
N GLU A 278 -19.13 -6.02 14.02
CA GLU A 278 -19.90 -6.95 13.18
C GLU A 278 -19.00 -7.92 12.42
N ALA A 279 -17.82 -7.47 11.99
CA ALA A 279 -16.80 -8.29 11.36
C ALA A 279 -16.10 -9.26 12.33
N GLY A 280 -16.30 -9.11 13.64
CA GLY A 280 -15.80 -10.06 14.65
C GLY A 280 -14.67 -9.53 15.53
N ALA A 281 -14.42 -8.22 15.56
CA ALA A 281 -13.46 -7.64 16.50
C ALA A 281 -13.88 -7.92 17.96
N ASP A 282 -12.96 -8.48 18.75
CA ASP A 282 -13.20 -8.73 20.16
C ASP A 282 -13.06 -7.45 20.99
N ILE A 283 -14.18 -6.98 21.56
CA ILE A 283 -14.24 -5.79 22.42
C ILE A 283 -13.55 -6.01 23.78
N ASN A 284 -13.37 -7.26 24.20
CA ASN A 284 -12.76 -7.62 25.48
C ASN A 284 -11.25 -7.81 25.37
N GLN A 285 -10.70 -7.95 24.16
CA GLN A 285 -9.27 -8.11 23.94
C GLN A 285 -8.50 -6.89 24.48
N LYS A 286 -7.56 -7.16 25.38
CA LYS A 286 -6.76 -6.14 26.04
C LYS A 286 -5.55 -5.78 25.20
N ALA A 287 -5.24 -4.48 25.14
CA ALA A 287 -4.03 -3.95 24.54
C ALA A 287 -3.27 -3.05 25.53
N PRO A 288 -1.93 -2.97 25.44
CA PRO A 288 -1.14 -2.06 26.25
C PRO A 288 -1.48 -0.59 25.98
N HIS A 289 -1.68 0.19 27.05
CA HIS A 289 -1.85 1.63 26.96
C HIS A 289 -1.20 2.31 28.18
N TYR A 290 -0.03 2.92 27.95
CA TYR A 290 0.90 3.35 29.00
C TYR A 290 1.26 2.20 29.96
N ASP A 291 0.94 2.32 31.25
CA ASP A 291 1.20 1.34 32.30
C ASP A 291 0.01 0.41 32.57
N GLN A 292 -1.05 0.49 31.77
CA GLN A 292 -2.29 -0.26 31.95
C GLN A 292 -2.61 -1.13 30.74
N GLN A 293 -3.36 -2.20 30.98
CA GLN A 293 -3.99 -2.99 29.93
C GLN A 293 -5.43 -2.49 29.76
N LYS A 294 -5.81 -2.12 28.53
CA LYS A 294 -7.15 -1.63 28.22
C LYS A 294 -7.82 -2.51 27.18
N SER A 295 -9.03 -2.97 27.52
CA SER A 295 -9.98 -3.56 26.59
C SER A 295 -10.74 -2.47 25.82
N GLY A 296 -11.47 -2.87 24.79
CA GLY A 296 -12.46 -2.01 24.15
C GLY A 296 -13.55 -1.53 25.11
N LEU A 297 -13.96 -2.34 26.09
CA LEU A 297 -14.91 -1.93 27.13
C LEU A 297 -14.37 -0.77 27.99
N ASP A 298 -13.08 -0.80 28.33
CA ASP A 298 -12.45 0.33 29.04
C ASP A 298 -12.54 1.59 28.20
N TRP A 299 -12.21 1.51 26.90
CA TRP A 299 -12.36 2.65 25.99
C TRP A 299 -13.81 3.15 25.90
N LEU A 300 -14.80 2.25 25.73
CA LEU A 300 -16.21 2.63 25.66
C LEU A 300 -16.68 3.36 26.92
N ALA A 301 -16.16 2.99 28.10
CA ALA A 301 -16.45 3.71 29.34
C ALA A 301 -15.94 5.17 29.30
N GLU A 302 -14.78 5.43 28.67
CA GLU A 302 -14.15 6.75 28.56
C GLU A 302 -14.66 7.63 27.40
N LYS A 303 -15.13 7.02 26.30
CA LYS A 303 -15.61 7.75 25.10
C LYS A 303 -16.96 8.41 25.31
N SER A 304 -17.62 8.93 24.28
CA SER A 304 -18.92 9.58 24.44
C SER A 304 -20.06 8.58 24.67
N PHE A 305 -21.21 9.05 25.15
CA PHE A 305 -22.44 8.28 25.20
C PHE A 305 -22.78 7.64 23.84
N GLU A 306 -22.68 8.41 22.77
CA GLU A 306 -23.02 7.96 21.40
C GLU A 306 -22.12 6.79 20.95
N THR A 307 -20.86 6.76 21.41
CA THR A 307 -19.95 5.63 21.11
C THR A 307 -20.41 4.35 21.78
N LEU A 308 -20.80 4.40 23.05
CA LEU A 308 -21.35 3.24 23.75
C LEU A 308 -22.71 2.82 23.16
N GLU A 309 -23.55 3.79 22.79
CA GLU A 309 -24.86 3.54 22.16
C GLU A 309 -24.71 2.75 20.87
N ILE A 310 -23.89 3.23 19.93
CA ILE A 310 -23.63 2.54 18.66
C ILE A 310 -23.04 1.15 18.90
N ALA A 311 -22.11 1.02 19.86
CA ALA A 311 -21.49 -0.27 20.14
C ALA A 311 -22.53 -1.28 20.69
N LEU A 312 -23.44 -0.85 21.56
CA LEU A 312 -24.52 -1.70 22.09
C LEU A 312 -25.56 -2.06 21.03
N GLU A 313 -25.86 -1.16 20.10
CA GLU A 313 -26.79 -1.40 18.98
C GLU A 313 -26.33 -2.56 18.08
N THR A 314 -25.03 -2.86 18.02
CA THR A 314 -24.51 -4.04 17.29
C THR A 314 -24.95 -5.38 17.90
N GLY A 315 -25.37 -5.39 19.16
CA GLY A 315 -25.68 -6.62 19.91
C GLY A 315 -24.47 -7.51 20.21
N LYS A 316 -23.24 -7.01 20.03
CA LYS A 316 -21.98 -7.75 20.27
C LYS A 316 -21.42 -7.60 21.67
N ILE A 317 -22.03 -6.76 22.52
CA ILE A 317 -21.55 -6.47 23.87
C ILE A 317 -22.40 -7.23 24.89
N GLU A 318 -21.76 -8.14 25.61
CA GLU A 318 -22.34 -8.83 26.76
C GLU A 318 -22.22 -7.94 28.02
N VAL A 319 -23.27 -7.18 28.34
CA VAL A 319 -23.23 -6.11 29.35
C VAL A 319 -22.92 -6.59 30.78
N ASN A 320 -23.07 -7.88 31.06
CA ASN A 320 -22.82 -8.49 32.36
C ASN A 320 -21.60 -9.41 32.38
N GLU A 321 -20.84 -9.50 31.29
CA GLU A 321 -19.60 -10.25 31.27
C GLU A 321 -18.54 -9.52 32.13
N PRO A 322 -18.00 -10.17 33.18
CA PRO A 322 -16.94 -9.58 33.97
C PRO A 322 -15.57 -9.83 33.34
N ASP A 323 -14.66 -8.88 33.48
CA ASP A 323 -13.24 -9.11 33.20
C ASP A 323 -12.54 -9.88 34.33
N ASP A 324 -11.21 -10.05 34.22
CA ASP A 324 -10.38 -10.75 35.23
C ASP A 324 -10.42 -10.10 36.63
N LEU A 325 -10.86 -8.84 36.73
CA LEU A 325 -11.03 -8.12 38.00
C LEU A 325 -12.48 -8.18 38.49
N GLY A 326 -13.36 -8.93 37.82
CA GLY A 326 -14.78 -8.97 38.12
C GLY A 326 -15.55 -7.75 37.62
N GLU A 327 -14.93 -6.87 36.84
CA GLU A 327 -15.56 -5.62 36.39
C GLU A 327 -16.36 -5.84 35.10
N THR A 328 -17.65 -5.50 35.16
CA THR A 328 -18.49 -5.37 33.97
C THR A 328 -18.34 -3.97 33.35
N ILE A 329 -18.87 -3.76 32.13
CA ILE A 329 -18.92 -2.42 31.51
C ILE A 329 -19.61 -1.38 32.42
N LEU A 330 -20.60 -1.81 33.23
CA LEU A 330 -21.28 -0.94 34.17
C LEU A 330 -20.34 -0.49 35.30
N HIS A 331 -19.49 -1.39 35.83
CA HIS A 331 -18.45 -1.03 36.78
C HIS A 331 -17.50 0.01 36.18
N LYS A 332 -17.01 -0.24 34.96
CA LYS A 332 -16.06 0.65 34.26
C LYS A 332 -16.64 2.06 34.03
N VAL A 333 -17.89 2.15 33.55
CA VAL A 333 -18.59 3.44 33.37
C VAL A 333 -18.77 4.18 34.72
N CYS A 334 -19.15 3.47 35.78
CA CYS A 334 -19.35 4.05 37.10
C CYS A 334 -18.04 4.47 37.78
N GLY A 335 -16.98 3.68 37.61
CA GLY A 335 -15.63 3.93 38.15
C GLY A 335 -14.83 4.98 37.39
N TYR A 336 -15.17 5.27 36.12
CA TYR A 336 -14.43 6.24 35.31
C TYR A 336 -14.35 7.62 35.96
N ASN A 337 -13.16 8.04 36.36
CA ASN A 337 -12.96 9.27 37.12
C ASN A 337 -12.75 10.46 36.17
N SER A 338 -13.83 11.14 35.80
CA SER A 338 -13.72 12.42 35.12
C SER A 338 -13.41 13.53 36.13
N VAL A 339 -12.30 14.25 35.92
CA VAL A 339 -12.04 15.57 36.53
C VAL A 339 -13.31 16.41 36.46
N LEU A 340 -13.63 17.15 37.55
CA LEU A 340 -14.82 17.98 37.81
C LEU A 340 -15.47 18.63 36.56
N ASP A 341 -16.19 17.84 35.77
CA ASP A 341 -16.85 18.25 34.52
C ASP A 341 -18.31 17.74 34.54
N GLU A 342 -19.24 18.69 34.69
CA GLU A 342 -20.67 18.39 34.73
C GLU A 342 -21.19 17.74 33.44
N GLN A 343 -20.57 18.02 32.29
CA GLN A 343 -20.99 17.43 31.02
C GLN A 343 -20.63 15.95 30.98
N LYS A 344 -19.46 15.57 31.48
CA LYS A 344 -19.06 14.16 31.64
C LYS A 344 -19.92 13.43 32.65
N ALA A 345 -20.32 14.07 33.75
CA ALA A 345 -21.26 13.45 34.69
C ALA A 345 -22.63 13.16 34.06
N LYS A 346 -23.14 14.07 33.19
CA LYS A 346 -24.37 13.83 32.42
C LYS A 346 -24.19 12.71 31.40
N ASP A 347 -23.03 12.64 30.75
CA ASP A 347 -22.70 11.57 29.81
C ASP A 347 -22.70 10.20 30.50
N ILE A 348 -22.00 10.07 31.62
CA ILE A 348 -22.00 8.86 32.48
C ILE A 348 -23.42 8.49 32.90
N TYR A 349 -24.24 9.45 33.33
CA TYR A 349 -25.64 9.19 33.69
C TYR A 349 -26.43 8.59 32.53
N LYS A 350 -26.27 9.11 31.31
CA LYS A 350 -26.93 8.57 30.11
C LYS A 350 -26.44 7.14 29.82
N LYS A 351 -25.13 6.89 29.90
CA LYS A 351 -24.54 5.56 29.69
C LYS A 351 -25.06 4.54 30.69
N VAL A 352 -25.12 4.88 31.98
CA VAL A 352 -25.67 3.99 33.02
C VAL A 352 -27.14 3.70 32.75
N LYS A 353 -27.94 4.71 32.39
CA LYS A 353 -29.35 4.50 32.02
C LYS A 353 -29.49 3.56 30.83
N LEU A 354 -28.64 3.71 29.82
CA LEU A 354 -28.63 2.85 28.63
C LEU A 354 -28.26 1.41 28.99
N LEU A 355 -27.20 1.20 29.77
CA LEU A 355 -26.77 -0.13 30.22
C LEU A 355 -27.84 -0.85 31.05
N ILE A 356 -28.51 -0.15 31.97
CA ILE A 356 -29.65 -0.73 32.72
C ILE A 356 -30.78 -1.12 31.75
N GLY A 357 -31.07 -0.27 30.76
CA GLY A 357 -32.04 -0.58 29.71
C GLY A 357 -31.67 -1.80 28.86
N ALA A 358 -30.36 -2.04 28.69
CA ALA A 358 -29.79 -3.21 28.02
C ALA A 358 -29.68 -4.45 28.93
N GLY A 359 -30.11 -4.38 30.19
CA GLY A 359 -30.13 -5.51 31.12
C GLY A 359 -28.88 -5.66 32.01
N ALA A 360 -28.09 -4.60 32.17
CA ALA A 360 -26.95 -4.61 33.09
C ALA A 360 -27.42 -4.80 34.55
N ASP A 361 -26.84 -5.77 35.26
CA ASP A 361 -27.08 -6.03 36.67
C ASP A 361 -26.29 -5.03 37.54
N VAL A 362 -27.04 -4.22 38.28
CA VAL A 362 -26.51 -3.14 39.13
C VAL A 362 -25.94 -3.64 40.46
N ASN A 363 -26.12 -4.92 40.78
CA ASN A 363 -25.74 -5.52 42.07
C ASN A 363 -24.54 -6.47 41.98
N LEU A 364 -24.00 -6.71 40.77
CA LEU A 364 -22.75 -7.46 40.63
C LEU A 364 -21.63 -6.77 41.39
N VAL A 365 -20.72 -7.56 41.95
CA VAL A 365 -19.55 -7.09 42.67
C VAL A 365 -18.28 -7.48 41.92
N ASN A 366 -17.32 -6.55 41.86
CA ASN A 366 -15.98 -6.86 41.36
C ASN A 366 -15.15 -7.62 42.42
N SER A 367 -13.90 -7.92 42.10
CA SER A 367 -12.97 -8.62 43.00
C SER A 367 -12.61 -7.85 44.28
N ASN A 368 -12.94 -6.56 44.37
CA ASN A 368 -12.81 -5.74 45.58
C ASN A 368 -14.12 -5.67 46.38
N GLU A 369 -15.12 -6.49 46.06
CA GLU A 369 -16.48 -6.45 46.63
C GLU A 369 -17.23 -5.14 46.36
N GLU A 370 -16.82 -4.37 45.34
CA GLU A 370 -17.45 -3.10 44.99
C GLU A 370 -18.54 -3.30 43.94
N THR A 371 -19.73 -2.74 44.18
CA THR A 371 -20.78 -2.64 43.16
C THR A 371 -20.59 -1.38 42.29
N PRO A 372 -21.26 -1.26 41.13
CA PRO A 372 -21.25 -0.03 40.34
C PRO A 372 -21.73 1.19 41.14
N LEU A 373 -22.66 0.99 42.08
CA LEU A 373 -23.13 2.05 42.99
C LEU A 373 -22.01 2.55 43.91
N MET A 374 -21.18 1.65 44.44
CA MET A 374 -20.04 2.03 45.30
C MET A 374 -19.02 2.86 44.50
N LEU A 375 -18.66 2.39 43.29
CA LEU A 375 -17.75 3.11 42.40
C LEU A 375 -18.28 4.51 42.01
N ALA A 376 -19.57 4.62 41.68
CA ALA A 376 -20.18 5.90 41.36
C ALA A 376 -20.22 6.86 42.57
N SER A 377 -20.33 6.34 43.79
CA SER A 377 -20.42 7.13 45.03
C SER A 377 -19.10 7.80 45.42
N ASN A 378 -17.97 7.32 44.88
CA ASN A 378 -16.65 7.91 45.11
C ASN A 378 -16.49 9.30 44.46
N ASN A 379 -17.45 9.77 43.66
CA ASN A 379 -17.39 11.06 42.99
C ASN A 379 -18.68 11.90 43.19
N ASN A 380 -18.54 13.06 43.83
CA ASN A 380 -19.65 13.92 44.25
C ASN A 380 -20.46 14.54 43.09
N ILE A 381 -19.94 14.62 41.87
CA ILE A 381 -20.71 15.12 40.71
C ILE A 381 -21.63 14.05 40.09
N LYS A 382 -21.55 12.78 40.53
CA LYS A 382 -22.34 11.65 40.01
C LYS A 382 -23.63 11.37 40.80
N ILE A 383 -24.15 12.33 41.58
CA ILE A 383 -25.34 12.14 42.46
C ILE A 383 -26.54 11.56 41.70
N LYS A 384 -26.83 12.04 40.48
CA LYS A 384 -27.93 11.51 39.67
C LYS A 384 -27.72 10.05 39.26
N THR A 385 -26.49 9.67 38.98
CA THR A 385 -26.10 8.28 38.66
C THR A 385 -26.28 7.39 39.88
N VAL A 386 -25.85 7.84 41.05
CA VAL A 386 -26.05 7.15 42.35
C VAL A 386 -27.55 6.93 42.62
N GLN A 387 -28.37 7.98 42.47
CA GLN A 387 -29.83 7.87 42.64
C GLN A 387 -30.47 6.87 41.68
N LEU A 388 -30.03 6.87 40.42
CA LEU A 388 -30.50 5.93 39.40
C LEU A 388 -30.16 4.49 39.77
N LEU A 389 -28.92 4.21 40.16
CA LEU A 389 -28.47 2.89 40.58
C LEU A 389 -29.26 2.40 41.80
N MET A 390 -29.39 3.22 42.86
CA MET A 390 -30.17 2.88 44.06
C MET A 390 -31.63 2.49 43.74
N SER A 391 -32.26 3.20 42.82
CA SER A 391 -33.66 2.92 42.43
C SER A 391 -33.83 1.59 41.68
N ASN A 392 -32.75 1.04 41.13
CA ASN A 392 -32.74 -0.24 40.42
C ASN A 392 -32.13 -1.38 41.26
N SER A 393 -31.31 -1.09 42.27
CA SER A 393 -30.80 -2.11 43.21
C SER A 393 -31.89 -2.68 44.14
N ALA A 394 -33.00 -1.96 44.32
CA ALA A 394 -34.11 -2.38 45.19
C ALA A 394 -35.19 -3.23 44.49
N LYS A 395 -35.00 -3.53 43.20
CA LYS A 395 -35.88 -4.37 42.38
C LYS A 395 -35.19 -5.69 42.10
#